data_AF-A0A9Q0FG53-F1
#
_entry.id   AF-A0A9Q0FG53-F1
#
_cell.length_a   1.000
_cell.length_b   1.000
_cell.length_c   1.000
_cell.angle_alpha   90.00
_cell.angle_beta   90.00
_cell.angle_gamma   90.00
#
_symmetry.space_group_name_H-M   'P 1'
#
loop_
_entity.id
_entity.type
_entity.pdbx_description
1 polymer ?
#
loop_
_entity_poly.entity_id
_entity_poly.type
_entity_poly.pdbx_seq_one_letter_code
_entity_poly.pdbx_strand_id
1 'polypeptide(L)' 'MSSKQGMVDEAQKVMEEAEALKKTDLELRVCGICGASLSVYDSDRRLAYHFGGNLHLGYMQIREKIADLEVQV' A
#
# COMPACT_ATOMS: atom_id res chain seq x y z
N MET A 1 -0.90 -19.08 -44.81
CA MET A 1 -0.15 -17.92 -44.25
C MET A 1 -0.90 -17.19 -43.13
N SER A 2 -2.22 -17.35 -42.96
CA SER A 2 -3.01 -16.55 -41.99
C SER A 2 -3.00 -17.01 -40.53
N SER A 3 -2.64 -18.28 -40.24
CA SER A 3 -2.82 -18.84 -38.89
C SER A 3 -1.69 -18.51 -37.91
N LYS A 4 -0.50 -18.13 -38.38
CA LYS A 4 0.61 -17.75 -37.50
C LYS A 4 0.47 -16.33 -36.95
N GLN A 5 -0.18 -15.44 -37.71
CA GLN A 5 -0.35 -14.03 -37.32
C GLN A 5 -1.26 -13.89 -36.10
N GLY A 6 -2.37 -14.64 -36.04
CA GLY A 6 -3.29 -14.59 -34.90
C GLY A 6 -2.67 -15.03 -33.57
N MET A 7 -1.71 -15.98 -33.60
CA MET A 7 -1.00 -16.41 -32.39
C MET A 7 -0.03 -15.34 -31.86
N VAL A 8 0.50 -14.49 -32.74
CA VAL A 8 1.41 -13.39 -32.37
C VAL A 8 0.59 -12.22 -31.82
N ASP A 9 -0.53 -11.89 -32.44
CA ASP A 9 -1.40 -10.80 -32.00
C ASP A 9 -2.02 -11.09 -30.61
N GLU A 10 -2.39 -12.35 -30.36
CA GLU A 10 -2.94 -12.78 -29.07
C GLU A 10 -1.86 -12.82 -27.98
N ALA A 11 -0.66 -13.28 -28.29
CA ALA A 11 0.48 -13.22 -27.37
C ALA A 11 0.84 -11.76 -27.02
N GLN A 12 0.78 -10.85 -27.99
CA GLN A 12 1.07 -9.43 -27.78
C GLN A 12 0.01 -8.76 -26.91
N LYS A 13 -1.27 -9.10 -27.09
CA LYS A 13 -2.37 -8.61 -26.24
C LYS A 13 -2.26 -9.11 -24.79
N VAL A 14 -1.90 -10.37 -24.58
CA VAL A 14 -1.69 -10.93 -23.23
C VAL A 14 -0.51 -10.25 -22.53
N MET A 15 0.57 -9.94 -23.27
CA MET A 15 1.71 -9.20 -22.74
C MET A 15 1.32 -7.76 -22.35
N GLU A 16 0.54 -7.06 -23.17
CA GLU A 16 0.05 -5.70 -22.88
C GLU A 16 -0.90 -5.67 -21.68
N GLU A 17 -1.77 -6.67 -21.53
CA GLU A 17 -2.62 -6.85 -20.34
C GLU A 17 -1.80 -7.14 -19.07
N ALA A 18 -0.75 -7.97 -19.18
CA ALA A 18 0.17 -8.24 -18.07
C ALA A 18 1.00 -7.00 -17.67
N GLU A 19 1.39 -6.18 -18.64
CA GLU A 19 2.08 -4.90 -18.39
C GLU A 19 1.14 -3.85 -17.77
N ALA A 20 -0.14 -3.82 -18.16
CA ALA A 20 -1.15 -2.98 -17.53
C ALA A 20 -1.40 -3.37 -16.06
N LEU A 21 -1.36 -4.67 -15.75
CA LEU A 21 -1.42 -5.16 -14.36
C LEU A 21 -0.17 -4.75 -13.56
N LYS A 22 1.02 -4.77 -14.18
CA LYS A 22 2.27 -4.26 -13.58
C LYS A 22 2.21 -2.76 -13.26
N LYS A 23 1.45 -1.98 -14.03
CA LYS A 23 1.20 -0.55 -13.77
C LYS A 23 0.37 -0.28 -12.52
N THR A 24 -0.20 -1.32 -11.90
CA THR A 24 -0.90 -1.26 -10.62
C THR A 24 -0.06 -1.72 -9.43
N ASP A 25 1.27 -1.78 -9.58
CA ASP A 25 2.19 -1.99 -8.46
C ASP A 25 1.99 -0.86 -7.44
N LEU A 26 1.17 -1.14 -6.42
CA LEU A 26 0.97 -0.26 -5.29
C LEU A 26 2.29 -0.22 -4.52
N GLU A 27 3.02 0.88 -4.65
CA GLU A 27 4.16 1.15 -3.79
C GLU A 27 3.64 1.39 -2.37
N LEU A 28 3.81 0.37 -1.52
CA LEU A 28 3.35 0.40 -0.15
C LEU A 28 4.48 0.80 0.79
N ARG A 29 4.15 1.61 1.78
CA ARG A 29 4.98 1.91 2.95
C ARG A 29 4.26 1.49 4.23
N VAL A 30 5.02 1.22 5.28
CA VAL A 30 4.46 0.87 6.60
C VAL A 30 4.37 2.12 7.47
N CYS A 31 3.25 2.30 8.17
CA CYS A 31 3.09 3.35 9.17
C CYS A 31 3.96 3.06 10.41
N GLY A 32 4.79 4.02 10.82
CA GLY A 32 5.71 3.85 11.94
C GLY A 32 5.03 3.73 13.32
N ILE A 33 3.76 4.14 13.44
CA ILE A 33 3.01 4.14 14.71
C ILE A 33 2.17 2.87 14.84
N CYS A 34 1.26 2.63 13.89
CA CYS A 34 0.32 1.51 13.96
C CYS A 34 0.65 0.30 13.06
N GLY A 35 1.71 0.37 12.25
CA GLY A 35 2.15 -0.76 11.43
C GLY A 35 1.29 -1.08 10.21
N ALA A 36 0.24 -0.31 9.93
CA ALA A 36 -0.61 -0.55 8.75
C ALA A 36 0.09 -0.11 7.44
N SER A 37 -0.21 -0.83 6.35
CA SER A 37 0.27 -0.52 5.00
C SER A 37 -0.48 0.68 4.41
N LEU A 38 0.27 1.64 3.90
CA LEU A 38 -0.20 2.85 3.22
C LEU A 38 0.35 2.85 1.80
N SER A 39 -0.43 3.31 0.82
CA SER A 39 0.12 3.57 -0.51
C SER A 39 0.88 4.89 -0.46
N VAL A 40 2.02 4.98 -1.13
CA VAL A 40 2.70 6.27 -1.33
C VAL A 40 1.84 7.24 -2.15
N TYR A 41 0.87 6.72 -2.90
CA TYR A 41 -0.06 7.49 -3.74
C TYR A 41 -1.42 7.77 -3.05
N ASP A 42 -1.49 7.63 -1.73
CA ASP A 42 -2.73 7.89 -1.00
C ASP A 42 -3.12 9.37 -1.01
N SER A 43 -4.41 9.62 -1.25
CA SER A 43 -4.98 10.98 -1.17
C SER A 43 -4.92 11.53 0.26
N ASP A 44 -4.80 12.85 0.40
CA ASP A 44 -4.84 13.55 1.70
C ASP A 44 -6.07 13.16 2.53
N ARG A 45 -7.22 12.97 1.89
CA ARG A 45 -8.44 12.51 2.57
C ARG A 45 -8.22 11.16 3.24
N ARG A 46 -7.62 10.19 2.54
CA ARG A 46 -7.33 8.86 3.10
C ARG A 46 -6.29 8.95 4.21
N LEU A 47 -5.27 9.77 4.03
CA LEU A 47 -4.25 10.01 5.06
C LEU A 47 -4.85 10.62 6.33
N ALA A 48 -5.75 11.59 6.19
CA ALA A 48 -6.46 12.19 7.33
C ALA A 48 -7.26 11.14 8.12
N TYR A 49 -7.99 10.25 7.44
CA TYR A 49 -8.70 9.16 8.10
C TYR A 49 -7.76 8.12 8.72
N HIS A 50 -6.60 7.87 8.12
CA HIS A 50 -5.60 6.98 8.70
C HIS A 50 -5.04 7.55 10.01
N PHE A 51 -4.54 8.80 10.00
CA PHE A 51 -3.91 9.43 11.16
C PHE A 51 -4.91 9.80 12.25
N GLY A 52 -6.14 10.16 11.88
CA GLY A 52 -7.24 10.39 12.81
C GLY A 52 -8.00 9.11 13.24
N GLY A 53 -7.56 7.94 12.79
CA GLY A 53 -8.24 6.67 13.06
C GLY A 53 -7.91 6.11 14.45
N ASN A 54 -8.87 5.38 15.04
CA ASN A 54 -8.72 4.78 16.38
C ASN A 54 -7.49 3.86 16.50
N LEU A 55 -7.15 3.10 15.45
CA LEU A 55 -5.98 2.23 15.47
C LEU A 55 -4.68 3.05 15.58
N HIS A 56 -4.58 4.15 14.82
CA HIS A 56 -3.42 5.00 14.83
C HIS A 56 -3.26 5.71 16.18
N LEU A 57 -4.33 6.36 16.64
CA LEU A 57 -4.36 7.08 17.91
C LEU A 57 -4.16 6.15 19.12
N GLY A 58 -4.76 4.96 19.11
CA GLY A 58 -4.60 3.97 20.18
C GLY A 58 -3.16 3.46 20.29
N TYR A 59 -2.51 3.13 19.17
CA TYR A 59 -1.10 2.74 19.18
C TYR A 59 -0.18 3.87 19.62
N MET A 60 -0.49 5.12 19.26
CA MET A 60 0.26 6.29 19.71
C MET A 60 0.21 6.40 21.24
N GLN A 61 -1.00 6.34 21.83
CA GLN A 61 -1.20 6.40 23.28
C GLN A 61 -0.50 5.26 24.02
N ILE A 62 -0.55 4.04 23.48
CA ILE A 62 0.15 2.90 24.07
C ILE A 62 1.67 3.14 24.11
N ARG A 63 2.24 3.63 23.01
CA ARG A 63 3.69 3.91 22.93
C ARG A 63 4.10 5.01 23.89
N GLU A 64 3.33 6.10 23.97
CA GLU A 64 3.55 7.16 24.98
C GLU A 64 3.51 6.58 26.38
N LYS A 65 2.53 5.72 26.69
CA LYS A 65 2.42 5.15 28.03
C LYS A 65 3.56 4.19 28.38
N ILE A 66 4.08 3.45 27.42
CA ILE A 66 5.26 2.60 27.61
C ILE A 66 6.47 3.47 27.93
N ALA A 67 6.69 4.55 27.18
CA ALA A 67 7.80 5.48 27.43
C ALA A 67 7.72 6.10 28.83
N ASP A 68 6.52 6.50 29.27
CA ASP A 68 6.29 7.00 30.63
C ASP A 68 6.66 5.98 31.71
N LEU A 69 6.39 4.68 31.47
CA LEU A 69 6.67 3.61 32.41
C LEU A 69 8.15 3.22 32.42
N GLU A 70 8.83 3.26 31.27
CA GLU A 70 10.28 2.98 31.17
C GLU A 70 11.11 3.99 31.96
N VAL A 71 10.66 5.25 32.07
CA VAL A 71 11.31 6.29 32.89
C VAL A 71 11.09 6.08 34.40
N GLN A 72 10.12 5.26 34.80
CA GLN A 72 9.78 5.00 36.20
C GLN A 72 10.51 3.78 36.80
N VAL A 73 11.32 3.07 36.03
CA VAL A 73 12.08 1.87 36.45
C VAL A 73 13.53 2.22 36.78
#